data_AF-A0A352ULX1-F1
#
_entry.id   AF-A0A352ULX1-F1
#
_cell.length_a   1.000
_cell.length_b   1.000
_cell.length_c   1.000
_cell.angle_alpha   90.00
_cell.angle_beta   90.00
_cell.angle_gamma   90.00
#
_symmetry.space_group_name_H-M   'P 1'
#
loop_
_entity.id
_entity.type
_entity.pdbx_description
1 polymer ?
#
loop_
_entity_poly.entity_id
_entity_poly.type
_entity_poly.pdbx_seq_one_letter_code
_entity_poly.pdbx_strand_id
1 'polypeptide(L)' 'QRYQVAVYLNQGMIYSKILELTGASSATISRVNRSLQYGAEGYRIVFDRLGQNKEQ' A
#
# COMPACT_ATOMS: atom_id res chain seq x y z
N GLN A 1 -1.59 -10.36 -2.89
CA GLN A 1 -2.07 -9.80 -1.60
C GLN A 1 -1.32 -8.54 -1.15
N ARG A 2 -0.03 -8.60 -0.77
CA ARG A 2 0.70 -7.41 -0.23
C ARG A 2 0.80 -6.22 -1.20
N TYR A 3 0.97 -6.50 -2.50
CA TYR A 3 0.95 -5.46 -3.52
C TYR A 3 -0.38 -4.70 -3.58
N GLN A 4 -1.52 -5.41 -3.58
CA GLN A 4 -2.86 -4.79 -3.51
C GLN A 4 -3.04 -3.95 -2.25
N VAL A 5 -2.56 -4.44 -1.10
CA VAL A 5 -2.55 -3.67 0.15
C VAL A 5 -1.76 -2.36 -0.02
N ALA A 6 -0.57 -2.43 -0.63
CA ALA A 6 0.25 -1.24 -0.89
C ALA A 6 -0.45 -0.25 -1.84
N VAL A 7 -1.12 -0.75 -2.89
CA VAL A 7 -1.92 0.09 -3.82
C VAL A 7 -3.04 0.82 -3.07
N TYR A 8 -3.83 0.12 -2.26
CA TYR A 8 -4.93 0.75 -1.52
C TYR A 8 -4.45 1.72 -0.44
N LEU A 9 -3.35 1.41 0.24
CA LEU A 9 -2.70 2.34 1.17
C LEU A 9 -2.19 3.58 0.43
N ASN A 10 -1.58 3.41 -0.73
CA ASN A 10 -1.13 4.51 -1.57
C ASN A 10 -2.31 5.39 -2.02
N GLN A 11 -3.48 4.81 -2.27
CA GLN A 11 -4.73 5.52 -2.56
C GLN A 11 -5.37 6.20 -1.33
N GLY A 12 -4.81 6.04 -0.12
CA GLY A 12 -5.35 6.64 1.10
C GLY A 12 -6.55 5.89 1.70
N MET A 13 -6.77 4.64 1.31
CA MET A 13 -7.85 3.83 1.85
C MET A 13 -7.63 3.47 3.32
N ILE A 14 -8.72 3.40 4.08
CA ILE A 14 -8.68 3.03 5.50
C ILE A 14 -8.48 1.51 5.71
N TYR A 15 -7.89 1.14 6.84
CA TYR A 15 -7.47 -0.24 7.12
C TYR A 15 -8.62 -1.26 7.14
N SER A 16 -9.78 -0.88 7.67
CA SER A 16 -10.96 -1.76 7.71
C SER A 16 -11.41 -2.17 6.30
N LYS A 17 -11.40 -1.23 5.36
CA LYS A 17 -11.78 -1.51 3.97
C LYS A 17 -10.74 -2.35 3.24
N ILE A 18 -9.46 -2.10 3.50
CA ILE A 18 -8.38 -2.91 2.95
C ILE A 18 -8.46 -4.35 3.45
N LEU A 19 -8.78 -4.55 4.74
CA LEU A 19 -8.96 -5.87 5.32
C LEU A 19 -10.12 -6.62 4.64
N GLU A 20 -11.27 -5.98 4.47
CA GLU A 20 -12.44 -6.55 3.78
C GLU A 20 -12.12 -6.94 2.33
N LEU A 21 -11.44 -6.06 1.58
CA LEU A 21 -11.15 -6.26 0.15
C LEU A 21 -10.04 -7.28 -0.12
N THR A 22 -9.04 -7.35 0.76
CA THR A 22 -7.82 -8.15 0.51
C THR A 22 -7.73 -9.42 1.36
N GLY A 23 -8.57 -9.56 2.39
CA GLY A 23 -8.45 -10.59 3.41
C GLY A 23 -7.14 -10.51 4.22
N ALA A 24 -6.38 -9.42 4.10
CA ALA A 24 -5.13 -9.27 4.81
C ALA A 24 -5.37 -8.90 6.28
N SER A 25 -4.62 -9.54 7.19
CA SER A 25 -4.68 -9.20 8.61
C SER A 25 -4.15 -7.79 8.88
N SER A 26 -4.63 -7.17 9.97
CA SER A 26 -4.17 -5.84 10.41
C SER A 26 -2.65 -5.78 10.60
N ALA A 27 -2.04 -6.86 11.11
CA ALA A 27 -0.58 -6.96 11.24
C ALA A 27 0.14 -6.94 9.87
N THR A 28 -0.48 -7.52 8.84
CA THR A 28 0.06 -7.48 7.48
C THR A 28 -0.05 -6.10 6.87
N ILE A 29 -1.22 -5.45 7.00
CA ILE A 29 -1.44 -4.08 6.51
C ILE A 29 -0.44 -3.12 7.18
N SER A 30 -0.23 -3.25 8.50
CA SER A 30 0.74 -2.45 9.25
C SER A 30 2.19 -2.62 8.73
N ARG A 31 2.64 -3.85 8.46
CA ARG A 31 3.97 -4.09 7.88
C ARG A 31 4.11 -3.46 6.50
N VAL A 32 3.10 -3.58 5.64
CA VAL A 32 3.12 -2.98 4.30
C VAL A 32 3.15 -1.46 4.38
N ASN A 33 2.34 -0.85 5.25
CA ASN A 33 2.34 0.61 5.44
C ASN A 33 3.73 1.12 5.90
N ARG A 34 4.37 0.40 6.83
CA ARG A 34 5.74 0.73 7.25
C ARG A 34 6.73 0.64 6.09
N SER A 35 6.64 -0.40 5.25
CA SER A 35 7.48 -0.51 4.06
C SER A 35 7.18 0.54 3.00
N LEU A 36 5.96 1.07 2.95
CA LEU A 36 5.59 2.15 2.04
C LEU A 36 6.12 3.50 2.52
N GLN A 37 6.09 3.76 3.83
CA GLN A 37 6.52 5.04 4.43
C GLN A 37 8.02 5.12 4.71
N TYR A 38 8.65 4.01 5.09
CA TYR A 38 10.04 3.96 5.59
C TYR A 38 10.88 2.86 4.92
N GLY A 39 10.37 2.24 3.86
CA GLY A 39 11.10 1.19 3.16
C GLY A 39 12.16 1.73 2.21
N ALA A 40 12.77 0.83 1.45
CA ALA A 40 13.81 1.18 0.47
C ALA A 40 13.21 1.65 -0.87
N GLU A 41 12.18 2.49 -0.85
CA GLU A 41 11.55 3.12 -2.04
C GLU A 41 10.99 2.17 -3.12
N GLY A 42 11.00 0.85 -2.90
CA GLY A 42 10.62 -0.13 -3.92
C GLY A 42 9.18 0.03 -4.42
N TYR A 43 8.22 0.26 -3.51
CA TYR A 43 6.84 0.53 -3.90
C TYR A 43 6.69 1.86 -4.65
N ARG A 44 7.40 2.92 -4.23
CA ARG A 44 7.37 4.21 -4.92
C ARG A 44 7.84 4.06 -6.35
N ILE A 45 9.00 3.44 -6.59
CA ILE A 45 9.54 3.23 -7.95
C ILE A 45 8.54 2.47 -8.84
N VAL A 46 7.86 1.46 -8.28
CA VAL A 46 6.85 0.70 -9.03
C VAL A 46 5.64 1.58 -9.34
N PHE A 47 5.14 2.36 -8.37
CA PHE A 47 4.01 3.27 -8.60
C PHE A 47 4.36 4.39 -9.58
N ASP A 48 5.56 4.96 -9.52
CA ASP A 48 6.06 5.96 -10.47
C ASP A 48 6.02 5.41 -11.91
N ARG A 49 6.55 4.20 -12.13
CA ARG A 49 6.57 3.53 -13.45
C ARG A 49 5.18 3.21 -13.97
N LEU A 50 4.25 2.92 -13.07
CA LEU A 50 2.86 2.61 -13.42
C LEU A 50 1.97 3.86 -13.52
N GLY A 51 2.51 5.06 -13.29
CA GLY A 51 1.73 6.30 -13.28
C GLY A 51 0.71 6.36 -12.14
N GLN A 52 0.96 5.62 -11.04
CA GLN A 52 0.08 5.52 -9.88
C GLN A 52 0.55 6.36 -8.69
N ASN A 53 1.52 7.25 -8.91
CA ASN A 53 1.91 8.19 -7.88
C ASN A 53 0.74 9.14 -7.63
N LYS A 54 0.51 9.49 -6.37
CA LYS A 54 -0.38 10.60 -6.05
C LYS A 54 0.19 11.83 -6.75
N GLU A 55 -0.50 12.32 -7.79
CA GLU A 55 -0.31 13.71 -8.21
C GLU A 55 -0.50 14.54 -6.93
N GLN A 56 0.55 15.27 -6.56
CA GLN A 56 0.50 16.18 -5.42
C GLN A 56 -0.49 17.31 -5.69
#